data_AF-A0A4Q5QRL6-F1
#
_entry.id   AF-A0A4Q5QRL6-F1
#
_cell.length_a   1.000
_cell.length_b   1.000
_cell.length_c   1.000
_cell.angle_alpha   90.00
_cell.angle_beta   90.00
_cell.angle_gamma   90.00
#
_symmetry.space_group_name_H-M   'P 1'
#
loop_
_entity.id
_entity.type
_entity.pdbx_description
1 polymer ?
#
loop_
_entity_poly.entity_id
_entity_poly.type
_entity_poly.pdbx_seq_one_letter_code
_entity_poly.pdbx_strand_id
1 'polypeptide(L)'
;EQTTYGEMPMPLAGELRNKYPDFQAVSLSVTRGFVINYNNEKFAEQGNYAEPEFTDIFSLEMIEGSRSGLRAVNGVLVSQSMAKKLFGKEEAINKIITLNNKSDVKVSGVYKDMPANSSFKDCNLIANWDLLIATNANAKNDADIWDNNSYNIYVQLKDNANFNNLNSRIREIRMKMENPPRYKPMFFLYPMSRWHLYADFKNGKSVGGLIDHVWIFGTIGIFVLALACINFMNLSTARSQKRAKEVGIRKAVGSMRIQLITQFLTESVLIAFIAFLGSLAIVQLTLPLFNDVSGKNTSLPWQNHWFWLTGIAFGLFTGMLAGSYPALYLSSFKPVKVLKGTFSSGGNGQIPRSILVVFQFSVSIILIIGTVIIFRQIAYTKQRPVGYSRNGLIEVNMNTQDLYGHYDALRSDLLNSGGAIAMAESTGSVTVQYGGTTDVSWQKKR
;
A
#
# COMPACT_ATOMS: atom_id res chain seq x y z
N GLU A 1 1.26 -11.45 26.49
CA GLU A 1 1.43 -10.66 25.26
C GLU A 1 0.05 -10.23 24.78
N GLN A 2 -0.14 -8.98 24.36
CA GLN A 2 -1.44 -8.53 23.84
C GLN A 2 -1.41 -8.52 22.31
N THR A 3 -2.36 -9.23 21.70
CA THR A 3 -2.57 -9.25 20.25
C THR A 3 -3.57 -8.18 19.86
N THR A 4 -3.38 -7.54 18.71
CA THR A 4 -4.25 -6.50 18.18
C THR A 4 -4.73 -6.93 16.80
N TYR A 5 -6.03 -6.74 16.54
CA TYR A 5 -6.69 -7.14 15.30
C TYR A 5 -7.86 -6.18 15.00
N GLY A 6 -8.38 -6.23 13.78
CA GLY A 6 -9.35 -5.27 13.24
C GLY A 6 -10.81 -5.70 13.34
N GLU A 7 -11.04 -6.95 13.75
CA GLU A 7 -12.34 -7.54 13.98
C GLU A 7 -12.84 -7.22 15.40
N MET A 8 -14.13 -6.97 15.51
CA MET A 8 -14.81 -6.45 16.70
C MET A 8 -16.13 -7.21 16.90
N PRO A 9 -16.70 -7.18 18.11
CA PRO A 9 -17.97 -7.83 18.37
C PRO A 9 -19.12 -6.95 17.87
N MET A 10 -20.14 -7.59 17.29
CA MET A 10 -21.32 -6.90 16.76
C MET A 10 -21.96 -5.89 17.74
N PRO A 11 -22.21 -6.22 19.02
CA PRO A 11 -22.86 -5.30 19.95
C PRO A 11 -22.04 -4.04 20.27
N LEU A 12 -20.73 -4.03 19.99
CA LEU A 12 -19.92 -2.82 20.17
C LEU A 12 -20.40 -1.67 19.29
N ALA A 13 -20.87 -1.94 18.07
CA ALA A 13 -21.38 -0.90 17.18
C ALA A 13 -22.61 -0.18 17.78
N GLY A 14 -23.55 -0.96 18.34
CA GLY A 14 -24.72 -0.42 19.03
C GLY A 14 -24.35 0.40 20.28
N GLU A 15 -23.40 -0.08 21.07
CA GLU A 15 -22.89 0.63 22.25
C GLU A 15 -22.26 1.98 21.88
N LEU A 16 -21.39 2.00 20.84
CA LEU A 16 -20.78 3.23 20.34
C LEU A 16 -21.83 4.21 19.83
N ARG A 17 -22.80 3.73 19.03
CA ARG A 17 -23.88 4.56 18.48
C ARG A 17 -24.78 5.16 19.55
N ASN A 18 -25.13 4.39 20.59
CA ASN A 18 -26.15 4.79 21.56
C ASN A 18 -25.59 5.58 22.74
N LYS A 19 -24.36 5.30 23.20
CA LYS A 19 -23.81 5.92 24.43
C LYS A 19 -22.77 7.00 24.20
N TYR A 20 -22.27 7.16 22.97
CA TYR A 20 -21.19 8.09 22.67
C TYR A 20 -21.65 9.10 21.62
N PRO A 21 -22.08 10.32 22.04
CA PRO A 21 -22.60 11.33 21.12
C PRO A 21 -21.51 11.94 20.20
N ASP A 22 -20.25 11.60 20.43
CA ASP A 22 -19.09 12.06 19.66
C ASP A 22 -19.03 11.44 18.24
N PHE A 23 -19.72 10.31 18.02
CA PHE A 23 -19.81 9.68 16.70
C PHE A 23 -20.92 10.32 15.86
N GLN A 24 -20.58 10.65 14.62
CA GLN A 24 -21.54 11.10 13.60
C GLN A 24 -22.22 9.91 12.92
N ALA A 25 -21.44 8.87 12.62
CA ALA A 25 -21.92 7.64 12.00
C ALA A 25 -21.11 6.44 12.53
N VAL A 26 -21.77 5.30 12.67
CA VAL A 26 -21.17 4.01 13.07
C VAL A 26 -21.77 2.96 12.15
N SER A 27 -20.93 2.14 11.53
CA SER A 27 -21.34 1.12 10.58
C SER A 27 -20.60 -0.19 10.80
N LEU A 28 -21.35 -1.27 10.95
CA LEU A 28 -20.88 -2.64 10.83
C LEU A 28 -20.64 -2.99 9.36
N SER A 29 -19.57 -3.72 9.12
CA SER A 29 -19.33 -4.32 7.81
C SER A 29 -18.55 -5.61 7.93
N VAL A 30 -18.72 -6.47 6.94
CA VAL A 30 -17.93 -7.68 6.80
C VAL A 30 -17.74 -8.03 5.34
N THR A 31 -16.49 -8.26 4.94
CA THR A 31 -16.15 -8.69 3.59
C THR A 31 -16.42 -10.17 3.42
N ARG A 32 -17.08 -10.52 2.31
CA ARG A 32 -17.46 -11.87 1.92
C ARG A 32 -17.33 -12.05 0.41
N GLY A 33 -17.06 -13.28 -0.01
CA GLY A 33 -17.27 -13.70 -1.39
C GLY A 33 -18.76 -13.84 -1.67
N PHE A 34 -19.18 -13.37 -2.84
CA PHE A 34 -20.54 -13.49 -3.36
C PHE A 34 -20.50 -14.29 -4.66
N VAL A 35 -21.42 -15.24 -4.80
CA VAL A 35 -21.78 -15.80 -6.11
C VAL A 35 -23.01 -15.06 -6.59
N ILE A 36 -22.84 -14.22 -7.60
CA ILE A 36 -23.91 -13.41 -8.19
C ILE A 36 -24.44 -14.14 -9.42
N ASN A 37 -25.73 -14.45 -9.43
CA ASN A 37 -26.41 -15.09 -10.55
C ASN A 37 -27.36 -14.10 -11.23
N TYR A 38 -27.25 -13.98 -12.55
CA TYR A 38 -28.16 -13.23 -13.40
C TYR A 38 -28.28 -13.94 -14.76
N ASN A 39 -29.50 -14.21 -15.22
CA ASN A 39 -29.76 -14.88 -16.51
C ASN A 39 -28.95 -16.19 -16.74
N ASN A 40 -28.82 -17.04 -15.72
CA ASN A 40 -28.02 -18.28 -15.71
C ASN A 40 -26.49 -18.08 -15.80
N GLU A 41 -25.99 -16.85 -15.80
CA GLU A 41 -24.56 -16.57 -15.66
C GLU A 41 -24.22 -16.38 -14.18
N LYS A 42 -23.13 -17.01 -13.74
CA LYS A 42 -22.65 -16.95 -12.35
C LYS A 42 -21.28 -16.30 -12.27
N PHE A 43 -21.15 -15.31 -11.39
CA PHE A 43 -19.92 -14.58 -11.16
C PHE A 43 -19.51 -14.67 -9.69
N ALA A 44 -18.28 -15.13 -9.43
CA ALA A 44 -17.70 -15.11 -8.10
C ALA A 44 -16.95 -13.80 -7.90
N GLU A 45 -17.43 -12.97 -6.98
CA GLU A 45 -16.93 -11.61 -6.74
C GLU A 45 -16.74 -11.37 -5.25
N GLN A 46 -15.92 -10.37 -4.89
CA GLN A 46 -15.79 -9.92 -3.50
C GLN A 46 -16.72 -8.74 -3.25
N GLY A 47 -17.22 -8.65 -2.03
CA GLY A 47 -18.11 -7.58 -1.61
C GLY A 47 -18.25 -7.49 -0.11
N ASN A 48 -19.11 -6.59 0.34
CA ASN A 48 -19.35 -6.36 1.76
C ASN A 48 -20.85 -6.51 2.08
N TYR A 49 -21.14 -7.15 3.21
CA TYR A 49 -22.36 -6.81 3.93
C TYR A 49 -22.06 -5.58 4.79
N ALA A 50 -22.93 -4.58 4.78
CA ALA A 50 -22.70 -3.34 5.52
C ALA A 50 -24.00 -2.67 5.96
N GLU A 51 -23.96 -1.98 7.10
CA GLU A 51 -25.04 -1.08 7.51
C GLU A 51 -25.11 0.15 6.56
N PRO A 52 -26.28 0.78 6.37
CA PRO A 52 -26.46 1.90 5.44
C PRO A 52 -25.43 3.04 5.60
N GLU A 53 -25.04 3.36 6.83
CA GLU A 53 -24.07 4.39 7.19
C GLU A 53 -22.69 4.18 6.55
N PHE A 54 -22.34 2.95 6.16
CA PHE A 54 -21.09 2.64 5.45
C PHE A 54 -20.93 3.52 4.21
N THR A 55 -22.02 3.71 3.48
CA THR A 55 -22.04 4.45 2.22
C THR A 55 -21.73 5.93 2.40
N ASP A 56 -22.07 6.48 3.57
CA ASP A 56 -21.81 7.87 3.94
C ASP A 56 -20.41 8.06 4.53
N ILE A 57 -19.98 7.14 5.42
CA ILE A 57 -18.62 7.14 6.00
C ILE A 57 -17.56 7.13 4.89
N PHE A 58 -17.75 6.31 3.85
CA PHE A 58 -16.82 6.21 2.72
C PHE A 58 -17.19 7.11 1.54
N SER A 59 -18.22 7.94 1.69
CA SER A 59 -18.64 8.94 0.70
C SER A 59 -18.76 8.37 -0.72
N LEU A 60 -19.49 7.26 -0.87
CA LEU A 60 -19.65 6.58 -2.17
C LEU A 60 -20.18 7.53 -3.25
N GLU A 61 -19.46 7.63 -4.37
CA GLU A 61 -19.90 8.38 -5.56
C GLU A 61 -20.89 7.51 -6.34
N MET A 62 -22.17 7.89 -6.34
CA MET A 62 -23.23 7.15 -7.03
C MET A 62 -23.32 7.57 -8.51
N ILE A 63 -23.44 6.59 -9.40
CA ILE A 63 -23.69 6.76 -10.84
C ILE A 63 -25.17 6.64 -11.13
N GLU A 64 -25.82 5.61 -10.56
CA GLU A 64 -27.26 5.37 -10.66
C GLU A 64 -27.86 5.19 -9.26
N GLY A 65 -29.09 5.64 -9.07
CA GLY A 65 -29.80 5.56 -7.79
C GLY A 65 -29.16 6.42 -6.69
N SER A 66 -29.32 6.00 -5.44
CA SER A 66 -28.84 6.75 -4.27
C SER A 66 -28.29 5.80 -3.20
N ARG A 67 -27.44 6.34 -2.32
CA ARG A 67 -26.90 5.61 -1.16
C ARG A 67 -27.99 5.02 -0.26
N SER A 68 -29.13 5.72 -0.15
CA SER A 68 -30.31 5.24 0.60
C SER A 68 -30.90 3.94 0.05
N GLY A 69 -30.54 3.53 -1.17
CA GLY A 69 -30.91 2.24 -1.75
C GLY A 69 -30.46 1.04 -0.92
N LEU A 70 -29.41 1.19 -0.10
CA LEU A 70 -28.94 0.16 0.84
C LEU A 70 -29.83 0.04 2.08
N ARG A 71 -30.80 0.94 2.34
CA ARG A 71 -31.70 0.83 3.51
C ARG A 71 -32.76 -0.26 3.36
N ALA A 72 -33.06 -0.67 2.12
CA ALA A 72 -33.91 -1.83 1.90
C ALA A 72 -33.13 -3.12 2.22
N VAL A 73 -33.73 -4.03 2.99
CA VAL A 73 -33.10 -5.30 3.39
C VAL A 73 -32.63 -6.11 2.18
N ASN A 74 -33.44 -6.16 1.12
CA ASN A 74 -33.10 -6.82 -0.14
C ASN A 74 -32.45 -5.86 -1.17
N GLY A 75 -32.06 -4.65 -0.76
CA GLY A 75 -31.38 -3.68 -1.60
C GLY A 75 -29.88 -3.94 -1.64
N VAL A 76 -29.30 -3.93 -2.84
CA VAL A 76 -27.85 -4.00 -3.03
C VAL A 76 -27.33 -2.85 -3.87
N LEU A 77 -26.10 -2.45 -3.61
CA LEU A 77 -25.34 -1.53 -4.45
C LEU A 77 -24.25 -2.32 -5.17
N VAL A 78 -24.05 -2.07 -6.46
CA VAL A 78 -23.01 -2.74 -7.26
C VAL A 78 -22.02 -1.72 -7.81
N SER A 79 -20.77 -2.13 -8.00
CA SER A 79 -19.77 -1.28 -8.63
C SER A 79 -20.10 -1.04 -10.10
N GLN A 80 -19.57 0.02 -10.69
CA GLN A 80 -19.74 0.36 -12.10
C GLN A 80 -19.29 -0.79 -13.02
N SER A 81 -18.12 -1.36 -12.72
CA SER A 81 -17.58 -2.52 -13.43
C SER A 81 -18.49 -3.74 -13.32
N MET A 82 -19.05 -4.00 -12.14
CA MET A 82 -19.96 -5.13 -11.94
C MET A 82 -21.32 -4.93 -12.62
N ALA A 83 -21.89 -3.73 -12.56
CA ALA A 83 -23.12 -3.39 -13.27
C ALA A 83 -22.95 -3.60 -14.78
N LYS A 84 -21.82 -3.14 -15.35
CA LYS A 84 -21.50 -3.36 -16.77
C LYS A 84 -21.31 -4.84 -17.11
N LYS A 85 -20.73 -5.62 -16.20
CA LYS A 85 -20.53 -7.07 -16.37
C LYS A 85 -21.85 -7.84 -16.38
N LEU A 86 -22.79 -7.48 -15.50
CA LEU A 86 -24.10 -8.13 -15.38
C LEU A 86 -25.09 -7.68 -16.45
N PHE A 87 -25.14 -6.38 -16.74
CA PHE A 87 -26.24 -5.76 -17.49
C PHE A 87 -25.79 -5.11 -18.80
N GLY A 88 -24.49 -5.15 -19.12
CA GLY A 88 -23.95 -4.53 -20.33
C GLY A 88 -24.08 -3.01 -20.31
N LYS A 89 -24.94 -2.48 -21.18
CA LYS A 89 -25.25 -1.04 -21.31
C LYS A 89 -26.64 -0.69 -20.79
N GLU A 90 -27.39 -1.66 -20.30
CA GLU A 90 -28.74 -1.43 -19.80
C GLU A 90 -28.70 -0.83 -18.40
N GLU A 91 -29.75 -0.08 -18.05
CA GLU A 91 -29.95 0.46 -16.70
C GLU A 91 -29.94 -0.67 -15.67
N ALA A 92 -29.17 -0.51 -14.60
CA ALA A 92 -28.99 -1.56 -13.60
C ALA A 92 -30.07 -1.51 -12.51
N ILE A 93 -30.63 -0.32 -12.25
CA ILE A 93 -31.61 -0.08 -11.20
C ILE A 93 -32.84 -0.98 -11.37
N ASN A 94 -33.37 -1.46 -10.23
CA ASN A 94 -34.54 -2.34 -10.11
C ASN A 94 -34.40 -3.73 -10.72
N LYS A 95 -33.26 -4.08 -11.33
CA LYS A 95 -32.99 -5.46 -11.75
C LYS A 95 -32.82 -6.37 -10.53
N ILE A 96 -33.24 -7.62 -10.69
CA ILE A 96 -33.13 -8.65 -9.66
C ILE A 96 -31.94 -9.54 -10.01
N ILE A 97 -31.09 -9.78 -9.02
CA ILE A 97 -29.99 -10.74 -9.07
C ILE A 97 -30.12 -11.70 -7.89
N THR A 98 -29.63 -12.93 -8.04
CA THR A 98 -29.65 -13.92 -6.96
C THR A 98 -28.27 -14.05 -6.35
N LEU A 99 -28.15 -13.83 -5.04
CA LEU A 99 -26.91 -14.00 -4.29
C LEU A 99 -26.81 -15.40 -3.70
N ASN A 100 -25.65 -16.05 -3.88
CA ASN A 100 -25.28 -17.34 -3.30
C ASN A 100 -26.30 -18.46 -3.57
N ASN A 101 -27.00 -18.40 -4.71
CA ASN A 101 -28.13 -19.26 -5.08
C ASN A 101 -29.27 -19.31 -4.05
N LYS A 102 -29.42 -18.28 -3.21
CA LYS A 102 -30.37 -18.30 -2.09
C LYS A 102 -31.26 -17.07 -2.00
N SER A 103 -30.71 -15.89 -2.21
CA SER A 103 -31.39 -14.64 -1.90
C SER A 103 -31.56 -13.79 -3.14
N ASP A 104 -32.80 -13.62 -3.58
CA ASP A 104 -33.13 -12.66 -4.63
C ASP A 104 -33.10 -11.24 -4.05
N VAL A 105 -32.24 -10.41 -4.63
CA VAL A 105 -32.02 -9.03 -4.22
C VAL A 105 -32.21 -8.09 -5.39
N LYS A 106 -32.60 -6.86 -5.07
CA LYS A 106 -32.83 -5.80 -6.05
C LYS A 106 -31.64 -4.86 -6.07
N VAL A 107 -31.13 -4.57 -7.27
CA VAL A 107 -30.11 -3.54 -7.48
C VAL A 107 -30.75 -2.17 -7.24
N SER A 108 -30.36 -1.51 -6.15
CA SER A 108 -30.89 -0.21 -5.72
C SER A 108 -29.97 0.96 -6.07
N GLY A 109 -28.75 0.67 -6.53
CA GLY A 109 -27.78 1.71 -6.89
C GLY A 109 -26.53 1.14 -7.56
N VAL A 110 -25.88 1.99 -8.35
CA VAL A 110 -24.56 1.72 -8.93
C VAL A 110 -23.60 2.79 -8.42
N TYR A 111 -22.49 2.37 -7.80
CA TYR A 111 -21.43 3.29 -7.38
C TYR A 111 -20.22 3.19 -8.29
N LYS A 112 -19.48 4.28 -8.41
CA LYS A 112 -18.23 4.33 -9.17
C LYS A 112 -17.19 3.39 -8.59
N ASP A 113 -16.45 2.72 -9.45
CA ASP A 113 -15.41 1.79 -9.03
C ASP A 113 -14.44 2.46 -8.04
N MET A 114 -14.15 1.76 -6.95
CA MET A 114 -13.20 2.23 -5.94
C MET A 114 -11.81 2.36 -6.55
N PRO A 115 -11.03 3.41 -6.19
CA PRO A 115 -9.67 3.56 -6.69
C PRO A 115 -8.80 2.33 -6.41
N ALA A 116 -7.88 2.01 -7.32
CA ALA A 116 -7.01 0.83 -7.20
C ALA A 116 -6.08 0.86 -5.95
N ASN A 117 -5.86 2.04 -5.36
CA ASN A 117 -5.12 2.25 -4.12
C ASN A 117 -6.00 2.28 -2.86
N SER A 118 -7.28 1.88 -2.97
CA SER A 118 -8.21 1.76 -1.86
C SER A 118 -8.14 0.37 -1.22
N SER A 119 -8.35 0.29 0.09
CA SER A 119 -8.58 -0.99 0.79
C SER A 119 -9.85 -1.71 0.31
N PHE A 120 -10.75 -1.00 -0.38
CA PHE A 120 -12.01 -1.52 -0.91
C PHE A 120 -11.99 -1.68 -2.44
N LYS A 121 -10.81 -1.72 -3.07
CA LYS A 121 -10.66 -1.82 -4.54
C LYS A 121 -11.38 -3.02 -5.17
N ASP A 122 -11.50 -4.13 -4.41
CA ASP A 122 -12.11 -5.38 -4.87
C ASP A 122 -13.58 -5.51 -4.39
N CYS A 123 -14.14 -4.47 -3.76
CA CYS A 123 -15.54 -4.46 -3.33
C CYS A 123 -16.42 -4.15 -4.54
N ASN A 124 -17.01 -5.20 -5.14
CA ASN A 124 -17.86 -5.11 -6.33
C ASN A 124 -19.36 -5.13 -6.00
N LEU A 125 -19.72 -5.47 -4.76
CA LEU A 125 -21.09 -5.51 -4.29
C LEU A 125 -21.16 -5.11 -2.81
N ILE A 126 -22.16 -4.30 -2.45
CA ILE A 126 -22.49 -3.94 -1.07
C ILE A 126 -23.94 -4.37 -0.81
N ALA A 127 -24.13 -5.35 0.07
CA ALA A 127 -25.43 -5.82 0.50
C ALA A 127 -25.78 -5.29 1.90
N ASN A 128 -27.08 -5.09 2.15
CA ASN A 128 -27.55 -4.61 3.44
C ASN A 128 -27.22 -5.61 4.57
N TRP A 129 -26.79 -5.10 5.72
CA TRP A 129 -26.45 -5.90 6.90
C TRP A 129 -27.58 -6.82 7.40
N ASP A 130 -28.82 -6.35 7.40
CA ASP A 130 -29.99 -7.12 7.83
C ASP A 130 -30.23 -8.34 6.92
N LEU A 131 -29.81 -8.29 5.65
CA LEU A 131 -29.81 -9.46 4.77
C LEU A 131 -28.88 -10.55 5.31
N LEU A 132 -27.70 -10.17 5.83
CA LEU A 132 -26.77 -11.12 6.45
C LEU A 132 -27.41 -11.75 7.69
N ILE A 133 -28.00 -10.94 8.57
CA ILE A 133 -28.68 -11.42 9.78
C ILE A 133 -29.84 -12.37 9.43
N ALA A 134 -30.58 -12.07 8.37
CA ALA A 134 -31.70 -12.91 7.92
C ALA A 134 -31.25 -14.24 7.30
N THR A 135 -30.07 -14.30 6.68
CA THR A 135 -29.63 -15.44 5.86
C THR A 135 -28.50 -16.26 6.49
N ASN A 136 -27.86 -15.77 7.54
CA ASN A 136 -26.75 -16.42 8.23
C ASN A 136 -27.05 -16.60 9.72
N ALA A 137 -27.25 -17.86 10.13
CA ALA A 137 -27.58 -18.19 11.51
C ALA A 137 -26.49 -17.80 12.52
N ASN A 138 -25.21 -17.88 12.13
CA ASN A 138 -24.11 -17.47 13.01
C ASN A 138 -24.15 -15.97 13.25
N ALA A 139 -24.30 -15.17 12.18
CA ALA A 139 -24.40 -13.72 12.31
C ALA A 139 -25.61 -13.29 13.15
N LYS A 140 -26.74 -14.00 13.02
CA LYS A 140 -27.91 -13.77 13.88
C LYS A 140 -27.62 -14.06 15.36
N ASN A 141 -26.93 -15.17 15.66
CA ASN A 141 -26.59 -15.55 17.03
C ASN A 141 -25.57 -14.58 17.65
N ASP A 142 -24.72 -13.95 16.83
CA ASP A 142 -23.67 -13.05 17.28
C ASP A 142 -24.16 -11.67 17.74
N ALA A 143 -25.44 -11.34 17.52
CA ALA A 143 -26.01 -10.02 17.81
C ALA A 143 -25.75 -9.54 19.25
N ASP A 144 -25.76 -10.46 20.21
CA ASP A 144 -25.55 -10.19 21.64
C ASP A 144 -24.23 -10.74 22.20
N ILE A 145 -23.38 -11.34 21.34
CA ILE A 145 -22.14 -12.00 21.77
C ILE A 145 -20.98 -10.99 21.75
N TRP A 146 -20.62 -10.50 22.93
CA TRP A 146 -19.53 -9.53 23.14
C TRP A 146 -18.12 -10.09 22.93
N ASP A 147 -17.96 -11.41 22.98
CA ASP A 147 -16.66 -12.06 22.95
C ASP A 147 -16.40 -12.76 21.59
N ASN A 148 -17.26 -12.54 20.59
CA ASN A 148 -17.05 -12.98 19.21
C ASN A 148 -16.60 -11.80 18.33
N ASN A 149 -15.34 -11.83 17.89
CA ASN A 149 -14.74 -10.80 17.05
C ASN A 149 -14.70 -11.24 15.59
N SER A 150 -15.77 -10.97 14.85
CA SER A 150 -15.94 -11.44 13.46
C SER A 150 -16.25 -10.32 12.45
N TYR A 151 -16.36 -9.07 12.90
CA TYR A 151 -16.92 -7.97 12.10
C TYR A 151 -16.05 -6.72 12.17
N ASN A 152 -16.02 -5.92 11.12
CA ASN A 152 -15.37 -4.61 11.16
C ASN A 152 -16.38 -3.54 11.58
N ILE A 153 -15.92 -2.59 12.40
CA ILE A 153 -16.71 -1.42 12.79
C ILE A 153 -15.99 -0.19 12.27
N TYR A 154 -16.68 0.55 11.41
CA TYR A 154 -16.23 1.84 10.90
C TYR A 154 -16.99 2.96 11.59
N VAL A 155 -16.29 4.02 11.92
CA VAL A 155 -16.87 5.17 12.62
C VAL A 155 -16.43 6.47 11.98
N GLN A 156 -17.34 7.44 11.94
CA GLN A 156 -17.06 8.83 11.61
C GLN A 156 -17.23 9.66 12.87
N LEU A 157 -16.23 10.48 13.20
CA LEU A 157 -16.28 11.41 14.32
C LEU A 157 -16.93 12.72 13.88
N LYS A 158 -17.62 13.39 14.79
CA LYS A 158 -18.05 14.78 14.59
C LYS A 158 -16.84 15.71 14.54
N ASP A 159 -16.93 16.83 13.82
CA ASP A 159 -15.83 17.77 13.60
C ASP A 159 -15.18 18.29 14.88
N ASN A 160 -15.93 18.39 15.97
CA ASN A 160 -15.48 18.89 17.27
C ASN A 160 -15.16 17.79 18.30
N ALA A 161 -15.20 16.51 17.91
CA ALA A 161 -14.91 15.40 18.82
C ALA A 161 -13.41 15.33 19.15
N ASN A 162 -13.09 15.24 20.45
CA ASN A 162 -11.71 15.05 20.88
C ASN A 162 -11.30 13.57 20.76
N PHE A 163 -10.50 13.26 19.74
CA PHE A 163 -10.04 11.90 19.44
C PHE A 163 -9.44 11.18 20.66
N ASN A 164 -8.54 11.83 21.41
CA ASN A 164 -7.84 11.21 22.53
C ASN A 164 -8.77 10.94 23.72
N ASN A 165 -9.68 11.88 24.02
CA ASN A 165 -10.66 11.72 25.09
C ASN A 165 -11.68 10.62 24.77
N LEU A 166 -12.17 10.59 23.53
CA LEU A 166 -13.10 9.55 23.10
C LEU A 166 -12.43 8.17 23.16
N ASN A 167 -11.19 8.08 22.67
CA ASN A 167 -10.43 6.84 22.67
C ASN A 167 -10.17 6.29 24.08
N SER A 168 -9.99 7.15 25.09
CA SER A 168 -9.84 6.70 26.48
C SER A 168 -11.17 6.23 27.09
N ARG A 169 -12.30 6.87 26.74
CA ARG A 169 -13.63 6.48 27.24
C ARG A 169 -14.08 5.11 26.73
N ILE A 170 -13.82 4.79 25.46
CA ILE A 170 -14.22 3.51 24.86
C ILE A 170 -13.30 2.34 25.25
N ARG A 171 -12.13 2.63 25.83
CA ARG A 171 -11.05 1.64 26.02
C ARG A 171 -11.46 0.40 26.78
N GLU A 172 -12.26 0.58 27.82
CA GLU A 172 -12.60 -0.47 28.79
C GLU A 172 -14.10 -0.80 28.79
N ILE A 173 -14.81 -0.55 27.69
CA ILE A 173 -16.27 -0.82 27.57
C ILE A 173 -16.60 -2.24 28.06
N ARG A 174 -15.91 -3.26 27.54
CA ARG A 174 -16.17 -4.66 27.90
C ARG A 174 -15.85 -4.98 29.36
N MET A 175 -14.87 -4.30 29.96
CA MET A 175 -14.47 -4.49 31.36
C MET A 175 -15.44 -3.87 32.36
N LYS A 176 -16.28 -2.92 31.92
CA LYS A 176 -17.28 -2.23 32.76
C LYS A 176 -18.66 -2.91 32.75
N MET A 177 -18.81 -4.02 32.00
CA MET A 177 -20.05 -4.80 31.94
C MET A 177 -20.14 -5.79 33.10
N GLU A 178 -21.33 -6.34 33.34
CA GLU A 178 -21.61 -7.25 34.46
C GLU A 178 -20.76 -8.54 34.45
N ASN A 179 -20.33 -9.00 33.27
CA ASN A 179 -19.57 -10.23 33.06
C ASN A 179 -18.21 -10.01 32.35
N PRO A 180 -17.25 -9.31 32.97
CA PRO A 180 -15.99 -8.94 32.31
C PRO A 180 -15.12 -10.19 32.06
N PRO A 181 -14.54 -10.35 30.87
CA PRO A 181 -13.74 -11.53 30.54
C PRO A 181 -12.33 -11.45 31.13
N ARG A 182 -11.73 -12.61 31.42
CA ARG A 182 -10.38 -12.70 32.04
C ARG A 182 -9.25 -12.13 31.19
N TYR A 183 -9.39 -12.14 29.87
CA TYR A 183 -8.36 -11.68 28.92
C TYR A 183 -8.28 -10.15 28.77
N LYS A 184 -9.16 -9.39 29.43
CA LYS A 184 -9.10 -7.91 29.54
C LYS A 184 -8.96 -7.19 28.18
N PRO A 185 -9.95 -7.31 27.27
CA PRO A 185 -9.90 -6.64 25.98
C PRO A 185 -9.90 -5.12 26.14
N MET A 186 -9.21 -4.46 25.21
CA MET A 186 -9.20 -3.00 25.11
C MET A 186 -9.59 -2.59 23.70
N PHE A 187 -10.56 -1.69 23.59
CA PHE A 187 -10.95 -1.12 22.30
C PHE A 187 -10.23 0.21 22.07
N PHE A 188 -9.95 0.54 20.82
CA PHE A 188 -9.41 1.85 20.47
C PHE A 188 -9.76 2.21 19.03
N LEU A 189 -9.85 3.51 18.77
CA LEU A 189 -10.02 4.06 17.43
C LEU A 189 -8.68 4.05 16.71
N TYR A 190 -8.70 3.62 15.43
CA TYR A 190 -7.52 3.65 14.58
C TYR A 190 -7.78 4.46 13.31
N PRO A 191 -7.10 5.61 13.11
CA PRO A 191 -7.39 6.52 11.98
C PRO A 191 -7.15 5.87 10.62
N MET A 192 -8.07 6.09 9.67
CA MET A 192 -7.98 5.55 8.31
C MET A 192 -6.71 5.97 7.57
N SER A 193 -6.19 7.17 7.84
CA SER A 193 -4.92 7.65 7.26
C SER A 193 -3.70 6.80 7.62
N ARG A 194 -3.82 5.92 8.63
CA ARG A 194 -2.74 5.07 9.11
C ARG A 194 -2.90 3.59 8.77
N TRP A 195 -4.06 3.16 8.26
CA TRP A 195 -4.35 1.74 8.00
C TRP A 195 -3.34 1.08 7.06
N HIS A 196 -2.85 1.82 6.06
CA HIS A 196 -1.92 1.24 5.08
C HIS A 196 -0.48 1.15 5.61
N LEU A 197 0.05 2.22 6.19
CA LEU A 197 1.48 2.31 6.50
C LEU A 197 1.84 1.87 7.93
N TYR A 198 0.88 1.91 8.85
CA TYR A 198 1.12 1.72 10.28
C TYR A 198 0.24 0.60 10.85
N ALA A 199 0.07 -0.50 10.12
CA ALA A 199 -0.85 -1.58 10.51
C ALA A 199 -0.27 -2.56 11.54
N ASP A 200 1.02 -2.51 11.85
CA ASP A 200 1.65 -3.50 12.73
C ASP A 200 1.59 -3.05 14.19
N PHE A 201 1.15 -3.95 15.06
CA PHE A 201 0.97 -3.67 16.48
C PHE A 201 1.78 -4.64 17.35
N LYS A 202 2.35 -4.11 18.43
CA LYS A 202 2.93 -4.89 19.51
C LYS A 202 2.41 -4.37 20.84
N ASN A 203 1.74 -5.25 21.60
CA ASN A 203 1.11 -4.91 22.87
C ASN A 203 0.16 -3.69 22.79
N GLY A 204 -0.72 -3.67 21.79
CA GLY A 204 -1.70 -2.59 21.62
C GLY A 204 -1.14 -1.23 21.17
N LYS A 205 0.13 -1.18 20.75
CA LYS A 205 0.76 0.02 20.19
C LYS A 205 1.23 -0.25 18.77
N SER A 206 0.91 0.68 17.86
CA SER A 206 1.43 0.66 16.50
C SER A 206 2.96 0.78 16.56
N VAL A 207 3.66 -0.22 16.03
CA VAL A 207 5.13 -0.28 15.97
C VAL A 207 5.69 -0.05 14.57
N GLY A 208 4.83 0.14 13.56
CA GLY A 208 5.25 0.40 12.19
C GLY A 208 4.42 -0.42 11.20
N GLY A 209 5.11 -1.04 10.24
CA GLY A 209 4.50 -1.84 9.18
C GLY A 209 5.11 -1.48 7.83
N LEU A 210 4.26 -1.24 6.84
CA LEU A 210 4.72 -0.87 5.50
C LEU A 210 5.50 0.46 5.46
N ILE A 211 5.40 1.30 6.49
CA ILE A 211 6.23 2.50 6.63
C ILE A 211 7.73 2.19 6.62
N ASP A 212 8.16 1.05 7.15
CA ASP A 212 9.58 0.68 7.18
C ASP A 212 10.13 0.47 5.78
N HIS A 213 9.30 -0.03 4.86
CA HIS A 213 9.67 -0.16 3.45
C HIS A 213 9.84 1.20 2.79
N VAL A 214 8.99 2.19 3.13
CA VAL A 214 9.13 3.56 2.63
C VAL A 214 10.46 4.16 3.09
N TRP A 215 10.82 3.97 4.37
CA TRP A 215 12.11 4.43 4.89
C TRP A 215 13.29 3.74 4.21
N ILE A 216 13.25 2.42 4.05
CA ILE A 216 14.32 1.66 3.39
C ILE A 216 14.51 2.14 1.94
N PHE A 217 13.42 2.23 1.15
CA PHE A 217 13.50 2.69 -0.23
C PHE A 217 13.94 4.16 -0.32
N GLY A 218 13.45 5.02 0.58
CA GLY A 218 13.86 6.42 0.67
C GLY A 218 15.36 6.56 0.96
N THR A 219 15.88 5.82 1.95
CA THR A 219 17.30 5.81 2.30
C THR A 219 18.17 5.29 1.15
N ILE A 220 17.77 4.21 0.48
CA ILE A 220 18.47 3.70 -0.72
C ILE A 220 18.48 4.77 -1.81
N GLY A 221 17.35 5.42 -2.08
CA GLY A 221 17.25 6.51 -3.04
C GLY A 221 18.21 7.67 -2.75
N ILE A 222 18.32 8.07 -1.48
CA ILE A 222 19.28 9.11 -1.04
C ILE A 222 20.73 8.67 -1.31
N PHE A 223 21.09 7.42 -0.99
CA PHE A 223 22.45 6.92 -1.25
C PHE A 223 22.77 6.86 -2.74
N VAL A 224 21.83 6.37 -3.57
CA VAL A 224 21.99 6.33 -5.02
C VAL A 224 22.15 7.74 -5.60
N LEU A 225 21.36 8.70 -5.12
CA LEU A 225 21.49 10.09 -5.52
C LEU A 225 22.85 10.69 -5.11
N ALA A 226 23.30 10.43 -3.89
CA ALA A 226 24.61 10.87 -3.41
C ALA A 226 25.74 10.30 -4.28
N LEU A 227 25.67 9.01 -4.65
CA LEU A 227 26.61 8.37 -5.58
C LEU A 227 26.65 9.08 -6.93
N ALA A 228 25.48 9.40 -7.49
CA ALA A 228 25.38 10.12 -8.76
C ALA A 228 26.00 11.52 -8.68
N CYS A 229 25.70 12.29 -7.62
CA CYS A 229 26.27 13.61 -7.39
C CYS A 229 27.79 13.58 -7.22
N ILE A 230 28.32 12.63 -6.44
CA ILE A 230 29.76 12.46 -6.23
C ILE A 230 30.46 12.10 -7.54
N ASN A 231 29.88 11.16 -8.30
CA ASN A 231 30.43 10.78 -9.61
C ASN A 231 30.44 11.98 -10.57
N PHE A 232 29.33 12.71 -10.65
CA PHE A 232 29.24 13.89 -11.50
C PHE A 232 30.25 14.97 -11.08
N MET A 233 30.42 15.22 -9.78
CA MET A 233 31.42 16.14 -9.25
C MET A 233 32.85 15.69 -9.58
N ASN A 234 33.16 14.40 -9.46
CA ASN A 234 34.46 13.83 -9.80
C ASN A 234 34.79 14.00 -11.28
N LEU A 235 33.83 13.72 -12.17
CA LEU A 235 33.96 13.90 -13.62
C LEU A 235 34.12 15.37 -14.00
N SER A 236 33.28 16.26 -13.44
CA SER A 236 33.34 17.70 -13.68
C SER A 236 34.67 18.29 -13.19
N THR A 237 35.18 17.85 -12.04
CA THR A 237 36.49 18.27 -11.53
C THR A 237 37.63 17.85 -12.46
N ALA A 238 37.63 16.60 -12.94
CA ALA A 238 38.63 16.11 -13.88
C ALA A 238 38.60 16.84 -15.22
N ARG A 239 37.41 17.19 -15.74
CA ARG A 239 37.26 18.00 -16.96
C ARG A 239 37.76 19.42 -16.75
N SER A 240 37.43 20.05 -15.62
CA SER A 240 37.83 21.42 -15.34
C SER A 240 39.35 21.58 -15.15
N GLN A 241 40.06 20.54 -14.67
CA GLN A 241 41.53 20.53 -14.66
C GLN A 241 42.12 20.69 -16.07
N LYS A 242 41.52 20.06 -17.10
CA LYS A 242 41.95 20.25 -18.50
C LYS A 242 41.71 21.69 -18.98
N ARG A 243 40.70 22.37 -18.43
CA ARG A 243 40.34 23.78 -18.71
C ARG A 243 41.08 24.79 -17.82
N ALA A 244 42.02 24.35 -16.98
CA ALA A 244 42.73 25.23 -16.05
C ALA A 244 43.53 26.34 -16.76
N LYS A 245 44.13 26.06 -17.94
CA LYS A 245 44.82 27.07 -18.76
C LYS A 245 43.88 28.15 -19.27
N GLU A 246 42.70 27.78 -19.75
CA GLU A 246 41.64 28.70 -20.22
C GLU A 246 41.21 29.67 -19.11
N VAL A 247 40.99 29.14 -17.90
CA VAL A 247 40.62 29.93 -16.71
C VAL A 247 41.75 30.85 -16.26
N GLY A 248 43.00 30.38 -16.33
CA GLY A 248 44.20 31.17 -16.02
C GLY A 248 44.37 32.38 -16.94
N ILE A 249 44.13 32.20 -18.24
CA ILE A 249 44.17 33.28 -19.24
C ILE A 249 43.05 34.29 -18.95
N ARG A 250 41.80 33.85 -18.72
CA ARG A 250 40.67 34.76 -18.42
C ARG A 250 40.90 35.61 -17.17
N LYS A 251 41.45 35.03 -16.11
CA LYS A 251 41.83 35.80 -14.91
C LYS A 251 42.93 36.81 -15.18
N ALA A 252 43.92 36.48 -16.01
CA ALA A 252 44.98 37.41 -16.39
C ALA A 252 44.46 38.59 -17.22
N VAL A 253 43.39 38.36 -18.00
CA VAL A 253 42.68 39.39 -18.80
C VAL A 253 41.63 40.15 -17.96
N GLY A 254 41.48 39.83 -16.66
CA GLY A 254 40.66 40.61 -15.72
C GLY A 254 39.30 40.01 -15.33
N SER A 255 38.99 38.75 -15.70
CA SER A 255 37.74 38.12 -15.26
C SER A 255 37.67 37.98 -13.74
N MET A 256 36.53 38.40 -13.15
CA MET A 256 36.29 38.30 -11.71
C MET A 256 36.00 36.86 -11.29
N ARG A 257 36.38 36.52 -10.05
CA ARG A 257 36.16 35.19 -9.46
C ARG A 257 34.69 34.74 -9.55
N ILE A 258 33.76 35.67 -9.33
CA ILE A 258 32.32 35.40 -9.34
C ILE A 258 31.82 35.02 -10.74
N GLN A 259 32.35 35.62 -11.80
CA GLN A 259 31.95 35.33 -13.19
C GLN A 259 32.32 33.90 -13.60
N LEU A 260 33.46 33.40 -13.11
CA LEU A 260 33.86 32.01 -13.34
C LEU A 260 32.99 31.03 -12.55
N ILE A 261 32.65 31.37 -11.30
CA ILE A 261 31.79 30.54 -10.44
C ILE A 261 30.39 30.43 -11.05
N THR A 262 29.78 31.55 -11.46
CA THR A 262 28.44 31.56 -12.06
C THR A 262 28.41 30.79 -13.38
N GLN A 263 29.44 30.92 -14.23
CA GLN A 263 29.54 30.15 -15.47
C GLN A 263 29.58 28.64 -15.20
N PHE A 264 30.47 28.17 -14.33
CA PHE A 264 30.59 26.73 -14.05
C PHE A 264 29.37 26.13 -13.35
N LEU A 265 28.74 26.88 -12.44
CA LEU A 265 27.49 26.47 -11.80
C LEU A 265 26.35 26.38 -12.81
N THR A 266 26.23 27.37 -13.70
CA THR A 266 25.18 27.37 -14.73
C THR A 266 25.37 26.22 -15.72
N GLU A 267 26.61 25.92 -16.13
CA GLU A 267 26.93 24.76 -16.98
C GLU A 267 26.55 23.45 -16.28
N SER A 268 26.85 23.31 -14.99
CA SER A 268 26.53 22.11 -14.20
C SER A 268 25.02 21.92 -14.02
N VAL A 269 24.29 23.01 -13.74
CA VAL A 269 22.83 23.01 -13.62
C VAL A 269 22.16 22.67 -14.96
N LEU A 270 22.63 23.25 -16.06
CA LEU A 270 22.11 22.95 -17.40
C LEU A 270 22.26 21.46 -17.73
N ILE A 271 23.44 20.88 -17.47
CA ILE A 271 23.68 19.44 -17.68
C ILE A 271 22.75 18.60 -16.79
N ALA A 272 22.55 18.98 -15.53
CA ALA A 272 21.64 18.27 -14.63
C ALA A 272 20.19 18.31 -15.14
N PHE A 273 19.73 19.43 -15.68
CA PHE A 273 18.39 19.53 -16.28
C PHE A 273 18.24 18.71 -17.56
N ILE A 274 19.25 18.70 -18.44
CA ILE A 274 19.24 17.84 -19.64
C ILE A 274 19.17 16.36 -19.22
N ALA A 275 19.94 15.97 -18.20
CA ALA A 275 19.90 14.62 -17.65
C ALA A 275 18.54 14.30 -17.00
N PHE A 276 17.91 15.26 -16.32
CA PHE A 276 16.57 15.12 -15.75
C PHE A 276 15.53 14.86 -16.85
N LEU A 277 15.53 15.63 -17.93
CA LEU A 277 14.65 15.38 -19.08
C LEU A 277 14.89 14.00 -19.70
N GLY A 278 16.14 13.60 -19.85
CA GLY A 278 16.50 12.24 -20.30
C GLY A 278 15.98 11.15 -19.36
N SER A 279 16.06 11.38 -18.05
CA SER A 279 15.54 10.43 -17.04
C SER A 279 14.03 10.26 -17.12
N LEU A 280 13.27 11.33 -17.39
CA LEU A 280 11.82 11.24 -17.59
C LEU A 280 11.48 10.33 -18.77
N ALA A 281 12.22 10.44 -19.88
CA ALA A 281 12.03 9.58 -21.04
C ALA A 281 12.37 8.10 -20.71
N ILE A 282 13.48 7.85 -20.02
CA ILE A 282 13.87 6.49 -19.62
C ILE A 282 12.84 5.88 -18.66
N VAL A 283 12.37 6.65 -17.67
CA VAL A 283 11.34 6.19 -16.72
C VAL A 283 10.06 5.88 -17.48
N GLN A 284 9.60 6.76 -18.38
CA GLN A 284 8.38 6.52 -19.16
C GLN A 284 8.48 5.24 -20.02
N LEU A 285 9.64 4.94 -20.60
CA LEU A 285 9.85 3.73 -21.40
C LEU A 285 9.96 2.45 -20.55
N THR A 286 10.48 2.55 -19.34
CA THR A 286 10.69 1.40 -18.44
C THR A 286 9.51 1.14 -17.50
N LEU A 287 8.61 2.10 -17.33
CA LEU A 287 7.44 2.02 -16.44
C LEU A 287 6.49 0.87 -16.78
N PRO A 288 6.18 0.55 -18.06
CA PRO A 288 5.34 -0.61 -18.40
C PRO A 288 5.96 -1.93 -17.90
N LEU A 289 7.26 -2.13 -18.16
CA LEU A 289 7.98 -3.32 -17.68
C LEU A 289 7.99 -3.41 -16.15
N PHE A 290 8.14 -2.26 -15.47
CA PHE A 290 8.05 -2.21 -14.02
C PHE A 290 6.66 -2.57 -13.51
N ASN A 291 5.61 -2.06 -14.15
CA ASN A 291 4.21 -2.34 -13.80
C ASN A 291 3.86 -3.83 -13.98
N ASP A 292 4.34 -4.46 -15.06
CA ASP A 292 4.15 -5.89 -15.31
C ASP A 292 4.84 -6.75 -14.25
N VAL A 293 6.11 -6.46 -13.96
CA VAL A 293 6.89 -7.23 -12.97
C VAL A 293 6.39 -7.00 -11.54
N SER A 294 5.93 -5.80 -11.22
CA SER A 294 5.44 -5.46 -9.88
C SER A 294 3.96 -5.75 -9.65
N GLY A 295 3.20 -6.04 -10.71
CA GLY A 295 1.74 -6.17 -10.64
C GLY A 295 1.06 -4.87 -10.18
N LYS A 296 1.63 -3.72 -10.51
CA LYS A 296 1.12 -2.39 -10.10
C LYS A 296 0.79 -1.55 -11.32
N ASN A 297 -0.09 -0.57 -11.12
CA ASN A 297 -0.43 0.43 -12.14
C ASN A 297 0.10 1.80 -11.73
N THR A 298 1.42 1.98 -11.77
CA THR A 298 2.04 3.28 -11.48
C THR A 298 2.18 4.08 -12.77
N SER A 299 1.82 5.35 -12.73
CA SER A 299 1.96 6.30 -13.83
C SER A 299 2.71 7.56 -13.38
N LEU A 300 3.43 8.20 -14.29
CA LEU A 300 4.01 9.51 -14.01
C LEU A 300 2.89 10.56 -13.82
N PRO A 301 2.88 11.31 -12.70
CA PRO A 301 1.82 12.25 -12.39
C PRO A 301 2.02 13.59 -13.12
N TRP A 302 1.94 13.57 -14.46
CA TRP A 302 2.22 14.72 -15.33
C TRP A 302 1.41 15.98 -14.99
N GLN A 303 0.18 15.80 -14.49
CA GLN A 303 -0.74 16.89 -14.13
C GLN A 303 -0.48 17.45 -12.71
N ASN A 304 0.35 16.81 -11.90
CA ASN A 304 0.59 17.23 -10.53
C ASN A 304 1.68 18.30 -10.47
N HIS A 305 1.32 19.52 -10.09
CA HIS A 305 2.26 20.63 -9.95
C HIS A 305 3.38 20.38 -8.93
N TRP A 306 3.11 19.60 -7.88
CA TRP A 306 4.12 19.24 -6.87
C TRP A 306 5.21 18.34 -7.46
N PHE A 307 4.87 17.48 -8.43
CA PHE A 307 5.84 16.63 -9.11
C PHE A 307 6.88 17.48 -9.86
N TRP A 308 6.43 18.48 -10.61
CA TRP A 308 7.32 19.39 -11.32
C TRP A 308 8.13 20.29 -10.38
N LEU A 309 7.50 20.85 -9.35
CA LEU A 309 8.17 21.70 -8.37
C LEU A 309 9.30 20.93 -7.67
N THR A 310 9.01 19.72 -7.19
CA THR A 310 10.02 18.87 -6.54
C THR A 310 11.11 18.44 -7.53
N GLY A 311 10.75 18.04 -8.76
CA GLY A 311 11.71 17.68 -9.81
C GLY A 311 12.68 18.81 -10.16
N ILE A 312 12.17 20.03 -10.34
CA ILE A 312 12.98 21.23 -10.59
C ILE A 312 13.88 21.54 -9.39
N ALA A 313 13.34 21.48 -8.18
CA ALA A 313 14.13 21.70 -6.96
C ALA A 313 15.27 20.67 -6.83
N PHE A 314 15.01 19.39 -7.13
CA PHE A 314 16.02 18.34 -7.15
C PHE A 314 17.06 18.54 -8.27
N GLY A 315 16.65 18.96 -9.47
CA GLY A 315 17.56 19.28 -10.57
C GLY A 315 18.50 20.43 -10.24
N LEU A 316 17.98 21.49 -9.63
CA LEU A 316 18.78 22.62 -9.15
C LEU A 316 19.75 22.18 -8.05
N PHE A 317 19.26 21.45 -7.05
CA PHE A 317 20.05 20.97 -5.93
C PHE A 317 21.22 20.09 -6.38
N THR A 318 20.95 19.14 -7.28
CA THR A 318 21.98 18.23 -7.83
C THR A 318 23.01 18.96 -8.68
N GLY A 319 22.56 19.86 -9.56
CA GLY A 319 23.45 20.68 -10.39
C GLY A 319 24.35 21.61 -9.56
N MET A 320 23.78 22.26 -8.54
CA MET A 320 24.54 23.11 -7.61
C MET A 320 25.55 22.30 -6.79
N LEU A 321 25.13 21.16 -6.22
CA LEU A 321 26.03 20.30 -5.45
C LEU A 321 27.20 19.81 -6.31
N ALA A 322 26.94 19.31 -7.50
CA ALA A 322 28.01 18.78 -8.36
C ALA A 322 28.92 19.87 -8.94
N GLY A 323 28.38 21.06 -9.21
CA GLY A 323 29.14 22.21 -9.71
C GLY A 323 29.92 22.97 -8.63
N SER A 324 29.55 22.81 -7.35
CA SER A 324 30.13 23.56 -6.23
C SER A 324 31.64 23.38 -6.10
N TYR A 325 32.12 22.14 -6.14
CA TYR A 325 33.54 21.84 -5.92
C TYR A 325 34.43 22.34 -7.08
N PRO A 326 34.14 22.07 -8.38
CA PRO A 326 34.87 22.68 -9.47
C PRO A 326 34.84 24.22 -9.43
N ALA A 327 33.68 24.83 -9.17
CA ALA A 327 33.55 26.28 -9.15
C ALA A 327 34.40 26.92 -8.03
N LEU A 328 34.37 26.37 -6.82
CA LEU A 328 35.13 26.90 -5.68
C LEU A 328 36.63 26.61 -5.80
N TYR A 329 37.00 25.39 -6.22
CA TYR A 329 38.39 24.97 -6.33
C TYR A 329 39.12 25.70 -7.47
N LEU A 330 38.55 25.74 -8.67
CA LEU A 330 39.22 26.40 -9.82
C LEU A 330 39.18 27.92 -9.74
N SER A 331 38.14 28.50 -9.15
CA SER A 331 38.10 29.95 -8.94
C SER A 331 39.14 30.43 -7.92
N SER A 332 39.77 29.54 -7.14
CA SER A 332 40.83 29.89 -6.20
C SER A 332 42.24 29.99 -6.83
N PHE A 333 42.41 29.62 -8.11
CA PHE A 333 43.74 29.56 -8.73
C PHE A 333 44.40 30.92 -8.94
N LYS A 334 45.70 30.99 -8.62
CA LYS A 334 46.58 32.13 -8.88
C LYS A 334 47.18 32.02 -10.29
N PRO A 335 46.96 32.99 -11.20
CA PRO A 335 47.39 32.93 -12.61
C PRO A 335 48.88 32.61 -12.80
N VAL A 336 49.74 33.15 -11.92
CA VAL A 336 51.20 33.00 -11.98
C VAL A 336 51.66 31.54 -11.87
N LYS A 337 50.96 30.70 -11.08
CA LYS A 337 51.29 29.27 -10.94
C LYS A 337 50.79 28.42 -12.11
N VAL A 338 49.69 28.84 -12.75
CA VAL A 338 49.08 28.10 -13.87
C VAL A 338 49.87 28.29 -15.16
N LEU A 339 50.42 29.48 -15.39
CA LEU A 339 51.12 29.83 -16.64
C LEU A 339 52.60 29.38 -16.67
N LYS A 340 53.25 29.21 -15.51
CA LYS A 340 54.66 28.76 -15.41
C LYS A 340 54.86 27.25 -15.57
N GLY A 341 53.79 26.45 -15.72
CA GLY A 341 53.89 25.00 -15.96
C GLY A 341 54.43 24.15 -14.80
N THR A 342 54.85 24.74 -13.68
CA THR A 342 55.37 24.06 -12.47
C THR A 342 54.25 23.44 -11.62
N PHE A 343 53.27 22.83 -12.27
CA PHE A 343 52.15 22.14 -11.63
C PHE A 343 52.66 20.81 -11.03
N SER A 344 53.10 20.83 -9.77
CA SER A 344 53.08 19.62 -8.96
C SER A 344 51.74 19.59 -8.21
N SER A 345 50.95 18.54 -8.43
CA SER A 345 49.64 18.30 -7.80
C SER A 345 49.76 17.91 -6.31
N GLY A 346 50.80 18.36 -5.61
CA GLY A 346 51.17 17.89 -4.27
C GLY A 346 50.59 18.76 -3.15
N GLY A 347 49.71 18.16 -2.34
CA GLY A 347 49.33 18.65 -1.02
C GLY A 347 47.92 19.25 -0.94
N ASN A 348 47.00 18.53 -0.31
CA ASN A 348 45.67 18.96 0.19
C ASN A 348 44.49 19.03 -0.79
N GLY A 349 44.69 19.25 -2.09
CA GLY A 349 43.56 19.24 -3.07
C GLY A 349 43.06 17.84 -3.45
N GLN A 350 43.91 16.81 -3.30
CA GLN A 350 43.63 15.43 -3.72
C GLN A 350 42.92 14.62 -2.62
N ILE A 351 43.08 15.01 -1.36
CA ILE A 351 42.52 14.32 -0.19
C ILE A 351 40.97 14.28 -0.21
N PRO A 352 40.25 15.41 -0.44
CA PRO A 352 38.79 15.38 -0.49
C PRO A 352 38.26 14.48 -1.60
N ARG A 353 38.86 14.53 -2.78
CA ARG A 353 38.49 13.68 -3.93
C ARG A 353 38.71 12.20 -3.62
N SER A 354 39.84 11.84 -3.04
CA SER A 354 40.12 10.45 -2.66
C SER A 354 39.12 9.94 -1.63
N ILE A 355 38.75 10.75 -0.63
CA ILE A 355 37.71 10.40 0.36
C ILE A 355 36.36 10.16 -0.32
N LEU A 356 35.95 11.06 -1.22
CA LEU A 356 34.68 10.95 -1.95
C LEU A 356 34.62 9.71 -2.85
N VAL A 357 35.73 9.39 -3.53
CA VAL A 357 35.85 8.19 -4.37
C VAL A 357 35.78 6.93 -3.52
N VAL A 358 36.50 6.88 -2.39
CA VAL A 358 36.46 5.74 -1.47
C VAL A 358 35.04 5.57 -0.90
N PHE A 359 34.38 6.65 -0.48
CA PHE A 359 32.99 6.61 -0.02
C PHE A 359 32.04 6.07 -1.11
N GLN A 360 32.18 6.53 -2.36
CA GLN A 360 31.38 6.08 -3.48
C GLN A 360 31.52 4.57 -3.71
N PHE A 361 32.76 4.06 -3.77
CA PHE A 361 33.02 2.64 -3.96
C PHE A 361 32.53 1.81 -2.78
N SER A 362 32.73 2.27 -1.54
CA SER A 362 32.23 1.59 -0.33
C SER A 362 30.71 1.42 -0.36
N VAL A 363 29.97 2.50 -0.61
CA VAL A 363 28.49 2.43 -0.69
C VAL A 363 28.04 1.52 -1.84
N SER A 364 28.71 1.58 -2.99
CA SER A 364 28.38 0.72 -4.14
C SER A 364 28.61 -0.77 -3.82
N ILE A 365 29.73 -1.11 -3.16
CA ILE A 365 30.03 -2.48 -2.72
C ILE A 365 28.98 -2.97 -1.72
N ILE A 366 28.60 -2.14 -0.74
CA ILE A 366 27.56 -2.46 0.24
C ILE A 366 26.22 -2.76 -0.46
N LEU A 367 25.82 -1.95 -1.44
CA LEU A 367 24.58 -2.16 -2.20
C LEU A 367 24.61 -3.45 -3.03
N ILE A 368 25.76 -3.76 -3.66
CA ILE A 368 25.95 -5.01 -4.41
C ILE A 368 25.83 -6.22 -3.47
N ILE A 369 26.53 -6.20 -2.33
CA ILE A 369 26.46 -7.28 -1.32
C ILE A 369 25.03 -7.43 -0.81
N GLY A 370 24.36 -6.34 -0.47
CA GLY A 370 22.96 -6.35 -0.01
C GLY A 370 22.01 -6.97 -1.03
N THR A 371 22.15 -6.59 -2.30
CA THR A 371 21.35 -7.15 -3.41
C THR A 371 21.58 -8.66 -3.55
N VAL A 372 22.84 -9.12 -3.48
CA VAL A 372 23.19 -10.54 -3.54
C VAL A 372 22.60 -11.31 -2.36
N ILE A 373 22.65 -10.76 -1.14
CA ILE A 373 22.04 -11.38 0.04
C ILE A 373 20.53 -11.51 -0.12
N ILE A 374 19.84 -10.44 -0.52
CA ILE A 374 18.39 -10.46 -0.76
C ILE A 374 18.03 -11.50 -1.82
N PHE A 375 18.77 -11.54 -2.93
CA PHE A 375 18.56 -12.54 -3.98
C PHE A 375 18.73 -13.97 -3.45
N ARG A 376 19.78 -14.22 -2.65
CA ARG A 376 20.00 -15.53 -2.02
C ARG A 376 18.89 -15.90 -1.04
N GLN A 377 18.38 -14.95 -0.26
CA GLN A 377 17.27 -15.18 0.67
C GLN A 377 15.96 -15.51 -0.06
N ILE A 378 15.67 -14.79 -1.15
CA ILE A 378 14.51 -15.08 -2.02
C ILE A 378 14.66 -16.48 -2.63
N ALA A 379 15.84 -16.82 -3.16
CA ALA A 379 16.09 -18.14 -3.73
C ALA A 379 15.94 -19.25 -2.67
N TYR A 380 16.50 -19.05 -1.47
CA TYR A 380 16.38 -19.98 -0.35
C TYR A 380 14.92 -20.20 0.06
N THR A 381 14.14 -19.12 0.20
CA THR A 381 12.73 -19.19 0.57
C THR A 381 11.90 -19.87 -0.51
N LYS A 382 12.17 -19.60 -1.79
CA LYS A 382 11.48 -20.23 -2.92
C LYS A 382 11.74 -21.73 -2.99
N GLN A 383 12.95 -22.18 -2.65
CA GLN A 383 13.36 -23.58 -2.69
C GLN A 383 13.03 -24.36 -1.42
N ARG A 384 12.57 -23.69 -0.35
CA ARG A 384 12.19 -24.34 0.89
C ARG A 384 11.04 -25.32 0.65
N PRO A 385 11.19 -26.62 0.99
CA PRO A 385 10.12 -27.59 0.83
C PRO A 385 8.94 -27.20 1.72
N VAL A 386 7.75 -27.09 1.14
CA VAL A 386 6.49 -26.76 1.84
C VAL A 386 5.70 -27.99 2.29
N GLY A 387 6.22 -29.19 2.05
CA GLY A 387 5.57 -30.45 2.44
C GLY A 387 4.47 -30.94 1.48
N TYR A 388 4.23 -30.23 0.37
CA TYR A 388 3.31 -30.65 -0.70
C TYR A 388 3.80 -30.21 -2.08
N SER A 389 3.30 -30.86 -3.15
CA SER A 389 3.58 -30.44 -4.53
C SER A 389 2.74 -29.22 -4.89
N ARG A 390 3.39 -28.14 -5.32
CA ARG A 390 2.70 -26.94 -5.82
C ARG A 390 2.22 -27.09 -7.27
N ASN A 391 2.76 -28.05 -8.01
CA ASN A 391 2.43 -28.23 -9.42
C ASN A 391 1.04 -28.86 -9.57
N GLY A 392 0.15 -28.19 -10.30
CA GLY A 392 -1.21 -28.68 -10.57
C GLY A 392 -2.17 -28.60 -9.39
N LEU A 393 -1.82 -27.89 -8.31
CA LEU A 393 -2.72 -27.66 -7.19
C LEU A 393 -3.69 -26.53 -7.52
N ILE A 394 -4.98 -26.81 -7.46
CA ILE A 394 -6.05 -25.83 -7.63
C ILE A 394 -6.86 -25.82 -6.33
N GLU A 395 -7.08 -24.62 -5.80
CA GLU A 395 -7.94 -24.40 -4.65
C GLU A 395 -9.25 -23.77 -5.13
N VAL A 396 -10.38 -24.37 -4.73
CA VAL A 396 -11.71 -23.87 -5.03
C VAL A 396 -12.46 -23.68 -3.72
N ASN A 397 -12.87 -22.44 -3.45
CA ASN A 397 -13.69 -22.15 -2.28
C ASN A 397 -15.11 -22.68 -2.49
N MET A 398 -15.59 -23.47 -1.53
CA MET A 398 -16.97 -23.94 -1.49
C MET A 398 -17.84 -22.77 -1.01
N ASN A 399 -18.46 -22.06 -1.94
CA ASN A 399 -19.20 -20.82 -1.63
C ASN A 399 -20.73 -21.01 -1.55
N THR A 400 -21.24 -22.19 -1.89
CA THR A 400 -22.68 -22.49 -1.92
C THR A 400 -22.99 -23.78 -1.15
N GLN A 401 -24.23 -23.90 -0.67
CA GLN A 401 -24.69 -25.13 0.00
C GLN A 401 -24.77 -26.33 -0.94
N ASP A 402 -24.89 -26.09 -2.25
CA ASP A 402 -24.84 -27.14 -3.26
C ASP A 402 -23.51 -27.91 -3.23
N LEU A 403 -22.44 -27.25 -2.76
CA LEU A 403 -21.12 -27.88 -2.60
C LEU A 403 -20.92 -28.41 -1.17
N TYR A 404 -21.29 -27.62 -0.14
CA TYR A 404 -21.09 -28.02 1.25
C TYR A 404 -21.86 -29.29 1.60
N GLY A 405 -21.20 -30.21 2.31
CA GLY A 405 -21.78 -31.49 2.73
C GLY A 405 -21.86 -32.57 1.65
N HIS A 406 -21.41 -32.28 0.42
CA HIS A 406 -21.46 -33.20 -0.72
C HIS A 406 -20.05 -33.64 -1.19
N TYR A 407 -19.09 -33.73 -0.26
CA TYR A 407 -17.69 -34.02 -0.56
C TYR A 407 -17.48 -35.28 -1.41
N ASP A 408 -18.08 -36.41 -1.01
CA ASP A 408 -17.85 -37.69 -1.70
C ASP A 408 -18.38 -37.70 -3.14
N ALA A 409 -19.51 -37.02 -3.37
CA ALA A 409 -20.08 -36.87 -4.71
C ALA A 409 -19.18 -35.99 -5.58
N LEU A 410 -18.79 -34.80 -5.09
CA LEU A 410 -17.89 -33.90 -5.81
C LEU A 410 -16.55 -34.56 -6.12
N ARG A 411 -15.96 -35.24 -5.15
CA ARG A 411 -14.71 -35.98 -5.33
C ARG A 411 -14.86 -37.07 -6.37
N SER A 412 -15.92 -37.86 -6.30
CA SER A 412 -16.15 -38.95 -7.26
C SER A 412 -16.30 -38.42 -8.68
N ASP A 413 -17.11 -37.37 -8.88
CA ASP A 413 -17.33 -36.77 -10.20
C ASP A 413 -16.05 -36.11 -10.76
N LEU A 414 -15.27 -35.43 -9.92
CA LEU A 414 -13.99 -34.82 -10.34
C LEU A 414 -12.93 -35.86 -10.73
N LEU A 415 -12.86 -36.98 -10.01
CA LEU A 415 -11.95 -38.06 -10.34
C LEU A 415 -12.43 -38.81 -11.60
N ASN A 416 -13.73 -39.08 -11.72
CA ASN A 416 -14.31 -39.82 -12.85
C ASN A 416 -14.32 -39.01 -14.15
N SER A 417 -14.46 -37.69 -14.07
CA SER A 417 -14.34 -36.81 -15.23
C SER A 417 -12.90 -36.65 -15.73
N GLY A 418 -11.91 -37.10 -14.96
CA GLY A 418 -10.49 -36.86 -15.23
C GLY A 418 -10.05 -35.42 -14.96
N GLY A 419 -10.91 -34.59 -14.36
CA GLY A 419 -10.60 -33.20 -14.01
C GLY A 419 -9.60 -33.07 -12.86
N ALA A 420 -9.50 -34.10 -12.00
CA ALA A 420 -8.53 -34.15 -10.92
C ALA A 420 -7.96 -35.57 -10.72
N ILE A 421 -6.74 -35.65 -10.20
CA ILE A 421 -6.11 -36.93 -9.79
C ILE A 421 -6.41 -37.23 -8.30
N ALA A 422 -6.62 -36.18 -7.51
CA ALA A 422 -6.97 -36.25 -6.10
C ALA A 422 -7.75 -34.99 -5.70
N MET A 423 -8.61 -35.12 -4.69
CA MET A 423 -9.30 -34.02 -4.02
C MET A 423 -9.19 -34.21 -2.51
N ALA A 424 -9.06 -33.10 -1.80
CA ALA A 424 -9.13 -33.02 -0.34
C ALA A 424 -9.96 -31.80 0.05
N GLU A 425 -10.67 -31.89 1.17
CA GLU A 425 -11.38 -30.77 1.78
C GLU A 425 -10.54 -30.18 2.92
N SER A 426 -10.56 -28.86 3.05
CA SER A 426 -9.87 -28.11 4.11
C SER A 426 -10.79 -27.05 4.66
N THR A 427 -10.70 -26.77 5.96
CA THR A 427 -11.47 -25.72 6.64
C THR A 427 -11.00 -24.30 6.28
N GLY A 428 -9.92 -24.17 5.51
CA GLY A 428 -9.40 -22.91 4.98
C GLY A 428 -8.31 -23.14 3.93
N SER A 429 -7.96 -22.10 3.18
CA SER A 429 -6.83 -22.10 2.25
C SER A 429 -5.54 -22.58 2.91
N VAL A 430 -4.78 -23.37 2.16
CA VAL A 430 -3.44 -23.84 2.54
C VAL A 430 -2.43 -22.68 2.60
N THR A 431 -2.80 -21.52 2.07
CA THR A 431 -1.93 -20.32 1.97
C THR A 431 -2.35 -19.18 2.90
N VAL A 432 -3.47 -19.31 3.60
CA VAL A 432 -4.04 -18.25 4.45
C VAL A 432 -4.39 -18.80 5.83
N GLN A 433 -4.09 -18.04 6.87
CA GLN A 433 -4.52 -18.34 8.23
C GLN A 433 -5.86 -17.65 8.53
N TYR A 434 -6.93 -18.43 8.71
CA TYR A 434 -8.31 -17.92 8.88
C TYR A 434 -8.70 -17.61 10.34
N GLY A 435 -7.83 -17.90 11.31
CA GLY A 435 -8.11 -17.60 12.71
C GLY A 435 -7.15 -18.25 13.69
N GLY A 436 -7.45 -18.08 14.98
CA GLY A 436 -6.74 -18.71 16.09
C GLY A 436 -7.61 -18.71 17.34
N THR A 437 -7.52 -19.76 18.14
CA THR A 437 -8.18 -19.83 19.45
C THR A 437 -7.24 -19.26 20.51
N THR A 438 -7.75 -18.37 21.35
CA THR A 438 -7.11 -17.92 22.59
C THR A 438 -7.60 -18.77 23.77
N ASP A 439 -6.80 -18.85 24.84
CA ASP A 439 -7.17 -19.56 26.09
C ASP A 439 -7.45 -21.07 25.95
N VAL A 440 -6.68 -21.76 25.08
CA VAL A 440 -6.72 -23.23 24.98
C VAL A 440 -6.18 -23.83 26.27
N SER A 441 -7.04 -24.46 27.06
CA SER A 441 -6.65 -25.28 28.20
C SER A 441 -6.73 -26.76 27.86
N TRP A 442 -5.76 -27.54 28.32
CA TRP A 442 -5.80 -28.99 28.27
C TRP A 442 -5.35 -29.56 29.61
N GLN A 443 -5.82 -30.76 29.95
CA GLN A 443 -5.71 -31.39 31.28
C GLN A 443 -4.30 -31.45 31.89
N LYS A 444 -3.22 -31.17 31.14
CA LYS A 444 -1.83 -31.26 31.60
C LYS A 444 -1.06 -29.92 31.65
N LYS A 445 -1.71 -28.77 31.49
CA LYS A 445 -1.12 -27.47 31.82
C LYS A 445 -1.92 -26.79 32.92
N ARG A 446 -1.51 -27.04 34.17
CA ARG A 446 -1.77 -26.16 35.31
C ARG A 446 -0.57 -25.24 35.49
#